data_AF-A0AAJ4AVF6-F1
#
_entry.id   AF-A0AAJ4AVF6-F1
#
_cell.length_a   1.000
_cell.length_b   1.000
_cell.length_c   1.000
_cell.angle_alpha   90.00
_cell.angle_beta   90.00
_cell.angle_gamma   90.00
#
_symmetry.space_group_name_H-M   'P 1'
#
loop_
_entity.id
_entity.type
_entity.pdbx_description
1 polymer ?
#
loop_
_entity_poly.entity_id
_entity_poly.type
_entity_poly.pdbx_seq_one_letter_code
_entity_poly.pdbx_strand_id
1 'polypeptide(L)'
;MSQVFKLKPFVIAFAGITLTSTATFAAESDFIEPPMVSIPAGEFSMGSDRGEENARPIRRVSISAFQMGKYEVTVAEFKKFIKATNYEMPSNCYQHVLGGPTEELAAWDTNVYNFSDYHPVVCLPQQAAVDYATWLTDQTGKHYRLPSEAEWEYTLRAGTSTRYFFGDEQAASKACQYGNVSDWYAADKSAEIFPGAYVRDIEQCSDNEATLAMVGLYQANPFGVHDLMGNAMEYLADCYVDSYKDAPVDGSQVIIDACDSFVARGGSWHWFPWHSSERSYITNDFLGAIEGFRLVLDTEGKELPSQKGDTEFVQKLTLAQDKVKLKHAKNPAYPNKPQGLEVVEAKRSKVTLSWQGNSEVFLSGYTVYRQDPLTNKKMAISTVIKDTHFIDTSPLAHNARYSVVALNGTTQSQSSEAVDSGSSMVHTLPIKIQGEAFNFAHGADVRDSTMEPDNDKIFSSLGDKKASYQIRVARGGKFQLDARVFHSGEAQKFELWLGDQKLAAPKLEGERGWKTVNNIVIELPQGIHTLTVEGEQPMFAVNWLDVKAI
;
A
#
# COMPACT_ATOMS: atom_id res chain seq x y z
N MET A 1 -9.26 -18.71 -105.74
CA MET A 1 -8.31 -19.08 -104.67
C MET A 1 -8.29 -17.98 -103.63
N SER A 2 -8.96 -18.19 -102.49
CA SER A 2 -8.67 -17.54 -101.21
C SER A 2 -9.46 -18.33 -100.16
N GLN A 3 -8.74 -19.00 -99.26
CA GLN A 3 -9.27 -19.91 -98.25
C GLN A 3 -9.94 -19.11 -97.13
N VAL A 4 -11.13 -19.52 -96.71
CA VAL A 4 -11.73 -19.09 -95.43
C VAL A 4 -11.83 -20.32 -94.54
N PHE A 5 -10.98 -20.35 -93.51
CA PHE A 5 -10.95 -21.37 -92.46
C PHE A 5 -12.21 -21.24 -91.58
N LYS A 6 -13.00 -22.33 -91.46
CA LYS A 6 -14.04 -22.47 -90.44
C LYS A 6 -13.43 -23.07 -89.17
N LEU A 7 -13.33 -22.28 -88.11
CA LEU A 7 -13.01 -22.77 -86.76
C LEU A 7 -14.20 -23.58 -86.20
N LYS A 8 -13.91 -24.78 -85.66
CA LYS A 8 -14.84 -25.56 -84.83
C LYS A 8 -14.79 -25.03 -83.39
N PRO A 9 -15.92 -24.94 -82.66
CA PRO A 9 -15.92 -24.53 -81.26
C PRO A 9 -15.32 -25.63 -80.37
N PHE A 10 -14.41 -25.22 -79.49
CA PHE A 10 -13.83 -26.03 -78.42
C PHE A 10 -14.79 -25.99 -77.23
N VAL A 11 -15.27 -27.16 -76.78
CA VAL A 11 -16.06 -27.28 -75.54
C VAL A 11 -15.07 -27.54 -74.41
N ILE A 12 -14.91 -26.56 -73.51
CA ILE A 12 -14.18 -26.72 -72.25
C ILE A 12 -15.20 -27.13 -71.18
N ALA A 13 -15.13 -28.38 -70.74
CA ALA A 13 -15.89 -28.86 -69.60
C ALA A 13 -15.22 -28.37 -68.29
N PHE A 14 -15.88 -27.45 -67.57
CA PHE A 14 -15.50 -27.12 -66.21
C PHE A 14 -16.03 -28.20 -65.26
N ALA A 15 -15.13 -29.04 -64.73
CA ALA A 15 -15.43 -29.87 -63.57
C ALA A 15 -15.44 -28.95 -62.33
N GLY A 16 -16.64 -28.52 -61.92
CA GLY A 16 -16.83 -27.82 -60.65
C GLY A 16 -16.62 -28.79 -59.49
N ILE A 17 -15.44 -28.75 -58.87
CA ILE A 17 -15.21 -29.35 -57.56
C ILE A 17 -15.77 -28.36 -56.54
N THR A 18 -17.00 -28.59 -56.07
CA THR A 18 -17.52 -27.90 -54.89
C THR A 18 -16.81 -28.46 -53.66
N LEU A 19 -15.76 -27.77 -53.20
CA LEU A 19 -15.27 -27.92 -51.84
C LEU A 19 -16.31 -27.32 -50.89
N THR A 20 -17.18 -28.16 -50.34
CA THR A 20 -17.95 -27.81 -49.14
C THR A 20 -16.99 -27.76 -47.96
N SER A 21 -16.42 -26.59 -47.71
CA SER A 21 -15.79 -26.25 -46.44
C SER A 21 -16.88 -26.21 -45.38
N THR A 22 -17.14 -27.34 -44.71
CA THR A 22 -17.86 -27.33 -43.43
C THR A 22 -16.91 -26.71 -42.40
N ALA A 23 -16.97 -25.39 -42.27
CA ALA A 23 -16.45 -24.73 -41.08
C ALA A 23 -17.26 -25.25 -39.90
N THR A 24 -16.70 -26.22 -39.18
CA THR A 24 -17.17 -26.59 -37.86
C THR A 24 -16.89 -25.38 -36.98
N PHE A 25 -17.90 -24.52 -36.79
CA PHE A 25 -17.88 -23.60 -35.67
C PHE A 25 -17.87 -24.48 -34.42
N ALA A 26 -16.72 -24.64 -33.79
CA ALA A 26 -16.67 -25.20 -32.44
C ALA A 26 -17.61 -24.32 -31.59
N ALA A 27 -18.62 -24.95 -30.99
CA ALA A 27 -19.47 -24.25 -30.04
C ALA A 27 -18.55 -23.73 -28.93
N GLU A 28 -18.73 -22.45 -28.56
CA GLU A 28 -17.99 -21.85 -27.47
C GLU A 28 -18.26 -22.66 -26.19
N SER A 29 -17.21 -23.04 -25.47
CA SER A 29 -17.35 -23.84 -24.24
C SER A 29 -18.27 -23.13 -23.23
N ASP A 30 -19.13 -23.92 -22.58
CA ASP A 30 -20.10 -23.45 -21.58
C ASP A 30 -19.42 -22.98 -20.28
N PHE A 31 -18.17 -23.38 -20.06
CA PHE A 31 -17.32 -22.95 -18.95
C PHE A 31 -15.87 -22.72 -19.42
N ILE A 32 -15.08 -22.04 -18.59
CA ILE A 32 -13.63 -21.87 -18.78
C ILE A 32 -12.95 -22.61 -17.63
N GLU A 33 -12.12 -23.59 -17.96
CA GLU A 33 -11.29 -24.26 -16.94
C GLU A 33 -10.02 -23.42 -16.69
N PRO A 34 -9.76 -22.99 -15.44
CA PRO A 34 -8.62 -22.13 -15.13
C PRO A 34 -7.29 -22.88 -15.27
N PRO A 35 -6.18 -22.18 -15.61
CA PRO A 35 -4.85 -22.74 -15.44
C PRO A 35 -4.55 -22.96 -13.95
N MET A 36 -4.05 -24.15 -13.60
CA MET A 36 -3.78 -24.56 -12.21
C MET A 36 -2.29 -24.88 -12.02
N VAL A 37 -1.74 -24.51 -10.87
CA VAL A 37 -0.35 -24.71 -10.47
C VAL A 37 -0.27 -25.83 -9.44
N SER A 38 0.61 -26.81 -9.65
CA SER A 38 0.88 -27.87 -8.67
C SER A 38 1.54 -27.30 -7.42
N ILE A 39 0.92 -27.52 -6.25
CA ILE A 39 1.45 -27.13 -4.96
C ILE A 39 1.89 -28.41 -4.21
N PRO A 40 3.19 -28.56 -3.91
CA PRO A 40 3.70 -29.79 -3.29
C PRO A 40 3.28 -29.91 -1.83
N ALA A 41 3.11 -31.14 -1.35
CA ALA A 41 2.92 -31.38 0.07
C ALA A 41 4.14 -30.89 0.87
N GLY A 42 3.91 -30.38 2.08
CA GLY A 42 4.99 -29.87 2.91
C GLY A 42 4.54 -29.41 4.28
N GLU A 43 5.49 -28.89 5.05
CA GLU A 43 5.22 -28.25 6.34
C GLU A 43 5.81 -26.86 6.34
N PHE A 44 5.12 -25.91 6.96
CA PHE A 44 5.62 -24.55 7.12
C PHE A 44 5.24 -23.95 8.47
N SER A 45 5.90 -22.85 8.82
CA SER A 45 5.53 -22.04 9.98
C SER A 45 4.52 -20.97 9.53
N MET A 46 3.28 -21.12 9.94
CA MET A 46 2.19 -20.18 9.67
C MET A 46 2.15 -19.09 10.74
N GLY A 47 1.92 -17.85 10.35
CA GLY A 47 1.84 -16.69 11.25
C GLY A 47 3.18 -15.97 11.46
N SER A 48 3.23 -15.04 12.43
CA SER A 48 4.44 -14.23 12.70
C SER A 48 4.44 -13.60 14.10
N ASP A 49 5.61 -13.61 14.75
CA ASP A 49 5.86 -12.86 15.99
C ASP A 49 6.16 -11.38 15.73
N ARG A 50 6.46 -11.01 14.48
CA ARG A 50 6.74 -9.63 14.03
C ARG A 50 5.58 -8.99 13.27
N GLY A 51 4.46 -9.71 13.16
CA GLY A 51 3.22 -9.24 12.54
C GLY A 51 2.16 -8.87 13.59
N GLU A 52 0.95 -8.71 13.09
CA GLU A 52 -0.25 -8.43 13.86
C GLU A 52 -0.55 -9.50 14.92
N GLU A 53 -1.25 -9.12 16.00
CA GLU A 53 -1.60 -10.03 17.09
C GLU A 53 -2.49 -11.18 16.60
N ASN A 54 -3.35 -10.91 15.61
CA ASN A 54 -4.24 -11.91 15.02
C ASN A 54 -3.53 -13.00 14.21
N ALA A 55 -2.25 -12.82 13.89
CA ALA A 55 -1.40 -13.79 13.20
C ALA A 55 -0.57 -14.65 14.17
N ARG A 56 -0.92 -14.65 15.46
CA ARG A 56 -0.22 -15.40 16.53
C ARG A 56 -1.10 -16.51 17.13
N PRO A 57 -0.48 -17.56 17.71
CA PRO A 57 0.97 -17.83 17.71
C PRO A 57 1.47 -18.36 16.36
N ILE A 58 2.79 -18.30 16.15
CA ILE A 58 3.42 -19.08 15.07
C ILE A 58 3.16 -20.56 15.34
N ARG A 59 2.72 -21.29 14.31
CA ARG A 59 2.39 -22.71 14.41
C ARG A 59 2.90 -23.49 13.21
N ARG A 60 3.25 -24.74 13.44
CA ARG A 60 3.66 -25.65 12.36
C ARG A 60 2.43 -26.30 11.75
N VAL A 61 2.25 -26.13 10.45
CA VAL A 61 1.10 -26.63 9.70
C VAL A 61 1.58 -27.56 8.59
N SER A 62 0.97 -28.73 8.49
CA SER A 62 1.20 -29.70 7.42
C SER A 62 0.17 -29.50 6.32
N ILE A 63 0.62 -29.37 5.07
CA ILE A 63 -0.19 -29.16 3.89
C ILE A 63 -0.06 -30.38 2.98
N SER A 64 -1.19 -30.98 2.62
CA SER A 64 -1.23 -32.04 1.60
C SER A 64 -1.03 -31.43 0.21
N ALA A 65 -0.57 -32.19 -0.77
CA ALA A 65 -0.46 -31.68 -2.13
C ALA A 65 -1.86 -31.35 -2.69
N PHE A 66 -1.94 -30.27 -3.45
CA PHE A 66 -3.16 -29.79 -4.13
C PHE A 66 -2.75 -28.96 -5.35
N GLN A 67 -3.70 -28.36 -6.06
CA GLN A 67 -3.40 -27.35 -7.07
C GLN A 67 -4.08 -26.03 -6.76
N MET A 68 -3.42 -24.90 -7.01
CA MET A 68 -3.99 -23.56 -6.85
C MET A 68 -4.18 -22.90 -8.21
N GLY A 69 -5.26 -22.13 -8.37
CA GLY A 69 -5.47 -21.27 -9.52
C GLY A 69 -4.25 -20.39 -9.74
N LYS A 70 -3.71 -20.42 -10.96
CA LYS A 70 -2.52 -19.65 -11.31
C LYS A 70 -2.74 -18.14 -11.11
N TYR A 71 -3.99 -17.71 -11.26
CA TYR A 71 -4.50 -16.35 -11.22
C TYR A 71 -5.75 -16.29 -10.33
N GLU A 72 -6.16 -15.09 -9.92
CA GLU A 72 -7.51 -14.83 -9.43
C GLU A 72 -8.56 -15.20 -10.50
N VAL A 73 -9.78 -15.54 -10.08
CA VAL A 73 -10.89 -15.80 -11.02
C VAL A 73 -11.24 -14.51 -11.75
N THR A 74 -11.26 -14.57 -13.07
CA THR A 74 -11.50 -13.41 -13.93
C THR A 74 -12.97 -13.13 -14.18
N VAL A 75 -13.28 -11.91 -14.60
CA VAL A 75 -14.63 -11.53 -15.07
C VAL A 75 -15.10 -12.42 -16.23
N ALA A 76 -14.21 -12.82 -17.16
CA ALA A 76 -14.51 -13.74 -18.26
C ALA A 76 -15.01 -15.10 -17.76
N GLU A 77 -14.30 -15.67 -16.78
CA GLU A 77 -14.63 -16.95 -16.17
C GLU A 77 -15.95 -16.86 -15.40
N PHE A 78 -16.13 -15.81 -14.61
CA PHE A 78 -17.35 -15.60 -13.82
C PHE A 78 -18.58 -15.33 -14.71
N LYS A 79 -18.42 -14.65 -15.84
CA LYS A 79 -19.49 -14.46 -16.85
C LYS A 79 -20.07 -15.79 -17.34
N LYS A 80 -19.27 -16.84 -17.45
CA LYS A 80 -19.75 -18.18 -17.85
C LYS A 80 -20.69 -18.76 -16.81
N PHE A 81 -20.33 -18.64 -15.53
CA PHE A 81 -21.18 -19.04 -14.41
C PHE A 81 -22.50 -18.29 -14.40
N ILE A 82 -22.49 -16.96 -14.45
CA ILE A 82 -23.71 -16.14 -14.47
C ILE A 82 -24.61 -16.52 -15.64
N LYS A 83 -24.05 -16.67 -16.84
CA LYS A 83 -24.79 -17.06 -18.04
C LYS A 83 -25.41 -18.46 -17.93
N ALA A 84 -24.68 -19.43 -17.38
CA ALA A 84 -25.11 -20.82 -17.30
C ALA A 84 -26.20 -21.04 -16.23
N THR A 85 -26.14 -20.28 -15.14
CA THR A 85 -26.97 -20.51 -13.95
C THR A 85 -28.08 -19.48 -13.77
N ASN A 86 -27.99 -18.32 -14.43
CA ASN A 86 -28.78 -17.13 -14.12
C ASN A 86 -28.66 -16.71 -12.64
N TYR A 87 -27.47 -16.87 -12.05
CA TYR A 87 -27.21 -16.51 -10.67
C TYR A 87 -27.51 -15.03 -10.40
N GLU A 88 -28.24 -14.75 -9.33
CA GLU A 88 -28.62 -13.39 -8.93
C GLU A 88 -27.48 -12.74 -8.13
N MET A 89 -26.83 -11.74 -8.75
CA MET A 89 -25.81 -10.95 -8.09
C MET A 89 -26.39 -9.68 -7.47
N PRO A 90 -25.84 -9.20 -6.34
CA PRO A 90 -26.14 -7.87 -5.83
C PRO A 90 -25.86 -6.79 -6.88
N SER A 91 -26.73 -5.79 -6.94
CA SER A 91 -26.61 -4.65 -7.87
C SER A 91 -25.87 -3.45 -7.27
N ASN A 92 -25.27 -3.61 -6.09
CA ASN A 92 -24.54 -2.59 -5.37
C ASN A 92 -23.29 -3.19 -4.69
N CYS A 93 -22.17 -2.47 -4.78
CA CYS A 93 -20.96 -2.70 -4.00
C CYS A 93 -20.29 -1.35 -3.68
N TYR A 94 -19.49 -1.36 -2.63
CA TYR A 94 -18.67 -0.23 -2.19
C TYR A 94 -17.49 -0.05 -3.15
N GLN A 95 -17.51 1.03 -3.93
CA GLN A 95 -16.43 1.42 -4.83
C GLN A 95 -15.83 2.79 -4.48
N HIS A 96 -16.04 3.30 -3.26
CA HIS A 96 -15.44 4.55 -2.80
C HIS A 96 -13.98 4.35 -2.35
N VAL A 97 -13.17 3.72 -3.20
CA VAL A 97 -11.75 3.49 -2.95
C VAL A 97 -10.99 4.75 -3.36
N LEU A 98 -9.94 5.10 -2.62
CA LEU A 98 -9.17 6.35 -2.77
C LEU A 98 -9.97 7.65 -2.57
N GLY A 99 -11.21 7.63 -2.07
CA GLY A 99 -12.07 8.82 -2.09
C GLY A 99 -12.68 9.09 -3.48
N GLY A 100 -12.76 8.05 -4.31
CA GLY A 100 -13.38 8.04 -5.63
C GLY A 100 -14.91 8.24 -5.62
N PRO A 101 -15.58 8.02 -6.77
CA PRO A 101 -16.92 8.54 -7.06
C PRO A 101 -17.97 8.16 -6.02
N THR A 102 -18.75 9.13 -5.54
CA THR A 102 -19.66 8.99 -4.38
C THR A 102 -21.07 8.50 -4.71
N GLU A 103 -21.47 8.45 -5.98
CA GLU A 103 -22.90 8.27 -6.34
C GLU A 103 -23.20 7.19 -7.39
N GLU A 104 -22.21 6.43 -7.86
CA GLU A 104 -22.44 5.39 -8.87
C GLU A 104 -22.75 4.03 -8.23
N LEU A 105 -23.92 3.46 -8.56
CA LEU A 105 -24.25 2.07 -8.27
C LEU A 105 -23.27 1.16 -9.00
N ALA A 106 -22.53 0.36 -8.25
CA ALA A 106 -21.50 -0.54 -8.74
C ALA A 106 -21.94 -1.98 -8.60
N ALA A 107 -21.59 -2.83 -9.56
CA ALA A 107 -21.76 -4.27 -9.47
C ALA A 107 -20.52 -4.98 -10.01
N TRP A 108 -20.50 -6.31 -9.92
CA TRP A 108 -19.41 -7.15 -10.40
C TRP A 108 -19.02 -6.88 -11.87
N ASP A 109 -19.98 -6.47 -12.71
CA ASP A 109 -19.80 -6.19 -14.13
C ASP A 109 -19.84 -4.69 -14.52
N THR A 110 -20.17 -3.79 -13.58
CA THR A 110 -20.31 -2.35 -13.84
C THR A 110 -19.44 -1.44 -12.98
N ASN A 111 -18.68 -2.00 -12.03
CA ASN A 111 -17.77 -1.21 -11.19
C ASN A 111 -16.69 -0.49 -12.01
N VAL A 112 -16.22 0.64 -11.49
CA VAL A 112 -15.30 1.54 -12.21
C VAL A 112 -13.84 1.07 -12.27
N TYR A 113 -13.50 -0.06 -11.63
CA TYR A 113 -12.13 -0.59 -11.60
C TYR A 113 -11.91 -1.73 -12.60
N ASN A 114 -12.99 -2.31 -13.14
CA ASN A 114 -12.91 -3.40 -14.12
C ASN A 114 -13.00 -2.87 -15.56
N PHE A 115 -11.83 -2.74 -16.20
CA PHE A 115 -11.72 -2.29 -17.59
C PHE A 115 -11.54 -3.43 -18.60
N SER A 116 -11.46 -4.68 -18.12
CA SER A 116 -11.20 -5.86 -18.95
C SER A 116 -11.85 -7.11 -18.38
N ASP A 117 -12.25 -8.02 -19.27
CA ASP A 117 -12.73 -9.35 -18.88
C ASP A 117 -11.64 -10.22 -18.21
N TYR A 118 -10.37 -9.81 -18.31
CA TYR A 118 -9.23 -10.50 -17.68
C TYR A 118 -8.78 -9.87 -16.35
N HIS A 119 -9.53 -8.90 -15.83
CA HIS A 119 -9.36 -8.46 -14.44
C HIS A 119 -9.99 -9.49 -13.50
N PRO A 120 -9.54 -9.56 -12.23
CA PRO A 120 -10.21 -10.36 -11.22
C PRO A 120 -11.67 -9.89 -11.08
N VAL A 121 -12.58 -10.85 -10.90
CA VAL A 121 -13.96 -10.52 -10.53
C VAL A 121 -13.99 -10.02 -9.08
N VAL A 122 -14.66 -8.89 -8.87
CA VAL A 122 -14.84 -8.22 -7.57
C VAL A 122 -16.32 -7.87 -7.38
N CYS A 123 -16.69 -7.19 -6.29
CA CYS A 123 -18.09 -6.85 -5.99
C CYS A 123 -19.00 -8.08 -5.86
N LEU A 124 -18.51 -9.11 -5.16
CA LEU A 124 -19.27 -10.32 -4.89
C LEU A 124 -19.23 -10.69 -3.40
N PRO A 125 -20.29 -11.31 -2.87
CA PRO A 125 -20.23 -11.96 -1.57
C PRO A 125 -19.39 -13.23 -1.67
N GLN A 126 -18.78 -13.65 -0.56
CA GLN A 126 -18.02 -14.91 -0.48
C GLN A 126 -18.85 -16.11 -0.95
N GLN A 127 -20.15 -16.14 -0.66
CA GLN A 127 -21.04 -17.22 -1.07
C GLN A 127 -21.10 -17.39 -2.60
N ALA A 128 -21.04 -16.30 -3.38
CA ALA A 128 -21.02 -16.38 -4.84
C ALA A 128 -19.72 -17.02 -5.35
N ALA A 129 -18.61 -16.84 -4.64
CA ALA A 129 -17.34 -17.50 -4.93
C ALA A 129 -17.40 -19.02 -4.65
N VAL A 130 -18.04 -19.42 -3.55
CA VAL A 130 -18.30 -20.82 -3.20
C VAL A 130 -19.24 -21.49 -4.22
N ASP A 131 -20.31 -20.80 -4.61
CA ASP A 131 -21.28 -21.30 -5.59
C ASP A 131 -20.65 -21.42 -6.98
N TYR A 132 -19.78 -20.49 -7.37
CA TYR A 132 -18.97 -20.60 -8.58
C TYR A 132 -18.06 -21.84 -8.56
N ALA A 133 -17.35 -22.09 -7.45
CA ALA A 133 -16.48 -23.25 -7.31
C ALA A 133 -17.26 -24.58 -7.38
N THR A 134 -18.44 -24.60 -6.76
CA THR A 134 -19.38 -25.74 -6.81
C THR A 134 -19.87 -25.99 -8.24
N TRP A 135 -20.30 -24.93 -8.93
CA TRP A 135 -20.73 -25.02 -10.33
C TRP A 135 -19.60 -25.54 -11.23
N LEU A 136 -18.38 -25.04 -11.09
CA LEU A 136 -17.24 -25.50 -11.89
C LEU A 136 -16.89 -26.97 -11.58
N THR A 137 -17.06 -27.39 -10.33
CA THR A 137 -16.94 -28.81 -9.94
C THR A 137 -17.93 -29.67 -10.70
N ASP A 138 -19.20 -29.25 -10.77
CA ASP A 138 -20.23 -29.98 -11.51
C ASP A 138 -19.95 -30.03 -13.01
N GLN A 139 -19.40 -28.95 -13.59
CA GLN A 139 -19.06 -28.90 -15.02
C GLN A 139 -17.89 -29.82 -15.39
N THR A 140 -16.90 -29.95 -14.51
CA THR A 140 -15.62 -30.61 -14.82
C THR A 140 -15.49 -32.01 -14.22
N GLY A 141 -16.28 -32.33 -13.19
CA GLY A 141 -16.09 -33.51 -12.35
C GLY A 141 -14.85 -33.46 -11.46
N LYS A 142 -14.21 -32.30 -11.32
CA LYS A 142 -13.02 -32.07 -10.50
C LYS A 142 -13.39 -31.21 -9.29
N HIS A 143 -12.92 -31.55 -8.10
CA HIS A 143 -13.35 -30.87 -6.87
C HIS A 143 -12.64 -29.52 -6.68
N TYR A 144 -13.28 -28.45 -7.16
CA TYR A 144 -12.87 -27.07 -6.98
C TYR A 144 -13.51 -26.45 -5.72
N ARG A 145 -12.73 -25.66 -5.00
CA ARG A 145 -13.18 -24.93 -3.80
C ARG A 145 -12.35 -23.66 -3.58
N LEU A 146 -12.71 -22.85 -2.59
CA LEU A 146 -11.83 -21.80 -2.09
C LEU A 146 -10.64 -22.41 -1.31
N PRO A 147 -9.46 -21.78 -1.34
CA PRO A 147 -8.33 -22.17 -0.49
C PRO A 147 -8.68 -22.02 0.99
N SER A 148 -8.13 -22.91 1.82
CA SER A 148 -8.01 -22.60 3.24
C SER A 148 -6.95 -21.52 3.45
N GLU A 149 -7.00 -20.84 4.58
CA GLU A 149 -5.99 -19.85 4.96
C GLU A 149 -4.59 -20.44 5.06
N ALA A 150 -4.50 -21.66 5.56
CA ALA A 150 -3.24 -22.38 5.64
C ALA A 150 -2.67 -22.69 4.25
N GLU A 151 -3.50 -23.14 3.31
CA GLU A 151 -3.11 -23.40 1.92
C GLU A 151 -2.66 -22.11 1.22
N TRP A 152 -3.38 -21.01 1.45
CA TRP A 152 -3.07 -19.70 0.87
C TRP A 152 -1.72 -19.17 1.36
N GLU A 153 -1.48 -19.12 2.67
CA GLU A 153 -0.20 -18.64 3.21
C GLU A 153 0.98 -19.56 2.83
N TYR A 154 0.78 -20.88 2.86
CA TYR A 154 1.78 -21.83 2.40
C TYR A 154 2.18 -21.57 0.95
N THR A 155 1.18 -21.35 0.10
CA THR A 155 1.40 -21.07 -1.32
C THR A 155 2.12 -19.75 -1.50
N LEU A 156 1.68 -18.66 -0.86
CA LEU A 156 2.34 -17.36 -0.94
C LEU A 156 3.82 -17.47 -0.54
N ARG A 157 4.10 -18.12 0.60
CA ARG A 157 5.47 -18.26 1.14
C ARG A 157 6.36 -19.10 0.24
N ALA A 158 5.83 -20.12 -0.43
CA ALA A 158 6.57 -20.99 -1.35
C ALA A 158 7.93 -21.46 -0.81
N GLY A 159 7.96 -21.87 0.46
CA GLY A 159 9.17 -22.35 1.16
C GLY A 159 10.00 -21.27 1.87
N THR A 160 9.60 -20.01 1.81
CA THR A 160 10.28 -18.91 2.52
C THR A 160 9.70 -18.65 3.91
N SER A 161 10.53 -18.11 4.81
CA SER A 161 10.14 -17.70 6.17
C SER A 161 10.33 -16.19 6.41
N THR A 162 10.62 -15.44 5.35
CA THR A 162 10.84 -13.99 5.39
C THR A 162 9.52 -13.24 5.51
N ARG A 163 9.60 -11.92 5.74
CA ARG A 163 8.42 -11.05 5.87
C ARG A 163 7.54 -11.02 4.62
N TYR A 164 8.17 -10.93 3.45
CA TYR A 164 7.58 -11.17 2.13
C TYR A 164 8.21 -12.43 1.54
N PHE A 165 7.56 -13.07 0.56
CA PHE A 165 8.16 -14.25 -0.07
C PHE A 165 9.44 -13.95 -0.87
N PHE A 166 9.69 -12.67 -1.18
CA PHE A 166 10.87 -12.19 -1.91
C PHE A 166 11.91 -11.50 -1.01
N GLY A 167 11.71 -11.47 0.31
CA GLY A 167 12.68 -10.94 1.27
C GLY A 167 12.07 -10.31 2.51
N ASP A 168 12.93 -9.71 3.35
CA ASP A 168 12.52 -8.93 4.52
C ASP A 168 12.17 -7.47 4.15
N GLU A 169 11.91 -6.63 5.16
CA GLU A 169 11.48 -5.22 5.01
C GLU A 169 12.33 -4.42 4.01
N GLN A 170 13.64 -4.63 3.96
CA GLN A 170 14.53 -3.92 3.03
C GLN A 170 14.26 -4.25 1.55
N ALA A 171 13.49 -5.31 1.29
CA ALA A 171 13.08 -5.73 -0.05
C ALA A 171 11.67 -5.25 -0.44
N ALA A 172 10.96 -4.48 0.40
CA ALA A 172 9.60 -4.01 0.13
C ALA A 172 9.48 -3.26 -1.21
N SER A 173 10.50 -2.50 -1.60
CA SER A 173 10.58 -1.81 -2.90
C SER A 173 10.63 -2.75 -4.13
N LYS A 174 10.75 -4.07 -3.93
CA LYS A 174 10.60 -5.07 -4.99
C LYS A 174 9.14 -5.49 -5.21
N ALA A 175 8.19 -5.02 -4.40
CA ALA A 175 6.81 -5.46 -4.45
C ALA A 175 6.18 -5.35 -5.84
N CYS A 176 6.41 -4.22 -6.53
CA CYS A 176 5.92 -4.00 -7.90
C CYS A 176 6.47 -4.99 -8.95
N GLN A 177 7.46 -5.82 -8.62
CA GLN A 177 7.90 -6.92 -9.50
C GLN A 177 6.97 -8.13 -9.42
N TYR A 178 6.21 -8.24 -8.34
CA TYR A 178 5.45 -9.42 -7.94
C TYR A 178 3.94 -9.16 -7.79
N GLY A 179 3.51 -7.90 -7.75
CA GLY A 179 2.09 -7.56 -7.60
C GLY A 179 1.79 -6.09 -7.86
N ASN A 180 0.49 -5.81 -7.95
CA ASN A 180 -0.10 -4.48 -8.10
C ASN A 180 -0.48 -3.92 -6.72
N VAL A 181 0.14 -2.83 -6.27
CA VAL A 181 0.03 -2.28 -4.91
C VAL A 181 -0.08 -0.77 -4.96
N SER A 182 -0.35 -0.11 -3.83
CA SER A 182 -0.28 1.35 -3.80
C SER A 182 1.15 1.83 -4.05
N ASP A 183 1.35 2.53 -5.15
CA ASP A 183 2.68 2.86 -5.65
C ASP A 183 2.76 4.29 -6.24
N TRP A 184 3.89 4.61 -6.88
CA TRP A 184 4.11 5.89 -7.55
C TRP A 184 3.13 6.18 -8.68
N TYR A 185 2.85 5.17 -9.49
CA TYR A 185 2.04 5.31 -10.66
C TYR A 185 0.59 5.54 -10.29
N ALA A 186 0.05 4.78 -9.34
CA ALA A 186 -1.26 5.01 -8.75
C ALA A 186 -1.35 6.42 -8.15
N ALA A 187 -0.38 6.84 -7.34
CA ALA A 187 -0.40 8.16 -6.71
C ALA A 187 -0.46 9.32 -7.73
N ASP A 188 0.22 9.18 -8.86
CA ASP A 188 0.24 10.17 -9.94
C ASP A 188 -1.00 10.08 -10.84
N LYS A 189 -1.46 8.86 -11.16
CA LYS A 189 -2.48 8.63 -12.20
C LYS A 189 -3.89 8.43 -11.69
N SER A 190 -4.09 7.97 -10.46
CA SER A 190 -5.44 7.72 -9.95
C SER A 190 -6.27 9.00 -9.87
N ALA A 191 -5.66 10.17 -9.60
CA ALA A 191 -6.37 11.46 -9.58
C ALA A 191 -6.76 11.97 -10.99
N GLU A 192 -6.05 11.54 -12.04
CA GLU A 192 -6.43 11.82 -13.43
C GLU A 192 -7.65 10.99 -13.85
N ILE A 193 -7.74 9.75 -13.36
CA ILE A 193 -8.85 8.82 -13.64
C ILE A 193 -10.07 9.16 -12.78
N PHE A 194 -9.85 9.42 -11.49
CA PHE A 194 -10.87 9.70 -10.48
C PHE A 194 -10.55 11.02 -9.77
N PRO A 195 -11.16 12.14 -10.17
CA PRO A 195 -10.92 13.43 -9.53
C PRO A 195 -11.18 13.37 -8.02
N GLY A 196 -10.18 13.76 -7.23
CA GLY A 196 -10.23 13.68 -5.77
C GLY A 196 -9.64 12.40 -5.18
N ALA A 197 -9.24 11.44 -6.02
CA ALA A 197 -8.56 10.24 -5.55
C ALA A 197 -7.25 10.58 -4.82
N TYR A 198 -7.07 9.94 -3.66
CA TYR A 198 -5.90 10.10 -2.82
C TYR A 198 -5.36 8.73 -2.41
N VAL A 199 -4.21 8.36 -2.99
CA VAL A 199 -3.44 7.16 -2.65
C VAL A 199 -2.67 7.46 -1.38
N ARG A 200 -2.97 6.71 -0.33
CA ARG A 200 -2.16 6.68 0.89
C ARG A 200 -1.07 5.64 0.71
N ASP A 201 -0.07 5.69 1.58
CA ASP A 201 0.70 4.48 1.85
C ASP A 201 1.41 3.92 0.60
N ILE A 202 2.23 4.76 -0.04
CA ILE A 202 2.82 4.52 -1.36
C ILE A 202 4.18 3.82 -1.26
N GLU A 203 4.33 2.68 -1.92
CA GLU A 203 5.59 1.95 -2.05
C GLU A 203 6.58 2.66 -2.99
N GLN A 204 7.88 2.51 -2.70
CA GLN A 204 8.98 3.08 -3.50
C GLN A 204 9.26 2.24 -4.75
N CYS A 205 8.22 1.97 -5.52
CA CYS A 205 8.31 1.30 -6.82
C CYS A 205 7.18 1.74 -7.75
N SER A 206 7.17 1.20 -8.96
CA SER A 206 6.10 1.43 -9.93
C SER A 206 5.74 0.14 -10.68
N ASP A 207 4.50 -0.31 -10.54
CA ASP A 207 3.87 -1.47 -11.16
C ASP A 207 3.08 -1.11 -12.43
N ASN A 208 2.89 0.19 -12.69
CA ASN A 208 2.27 0.78 -13.88
C ASN A 208 0.75 0.63 -13.99
N GLU A 209 0.06 0.31 -12.90
CA GLU A 209 -1.38 0.27 -12.82
C GLU A 209 -1.90 1.24 -11.74
N ALA A 210 -3.02 1.90 -12.01
CA ALA A 210 -3.61 2.88 -11.08
C ALA A 210 -4.79 2.31 -10.26
N THR A 211 -5.22 1.09 -10.63
CA THR A 211 -6.40 0.37 -10.15
C THR A 211 -6.13 -1.13 -10.30
N LEU A 212 -7.18 -1.98 -10.26
CA LEU A 212 -7.10 -3.38 -10.65
C LEU A 212 -6.30 -3.58 -11.95
N ALA A 213 -5.44 -4.59 -11.89
CA ALA A 213 -4.61 -5.03 -12.99
C ALA A 213 -5.24 -6.27 -13.63
N MET A 214 -4.88 -6.50 -14.88
CA MET A 214 -5.08 -7.81 -15.51
C MET A 214 -4.30 -8.87 -14.73
N VAL A 215 -4.91 -10.03 -14.52
CA VAL A 215 -4.22 -11.11 -13.80
C VAL A 215 -2.94 -11.53 -14.52
N GLY A 216 -1.91 -11.90 -13.77
CA GLY A 216 -0.66 -12.48 -14.29
C GLY A 216 0.29 -11.52 -15.00
N LEU A 217 0.19 -10.21 -14.75
CA LEU A 217 1.13 -9.24 -15.33
C LEU A 217 2.53 -9.31 -14.71
N TYR A 218 2.60 -9.57 -13.41
CA TYR A 218 3.83 -9.55 -12.61
C TYR A 218 4.48 -10.92 -12.51
N GLN A 219 5.66 -11.00 -11.89
CA GLN A 219 6.35 -12.27 -11.69
C GLN A 219 5.59 -13.15 -10.71
N ALA A 220 5.51 -14.44 -11.02
CA ALA A 220 4.99 -15.42 -10.08
C ALA A 220 5.92 -15.59 -8.87
N ASN A 221 5.35 -16.08 -7.78
CA ASN A 221 6.15 -16.60 -6.67
C ASN A 221 6.89 -17.90 -7.07
N PRO A 222 7.78 -18.44 -6.20
CA PRO A 222 8.56 -19.65 -6.53
C PRO A 222 7.75 -20.91 -6.88
N PHE A 223 6.48 -21.01 -6.45
CA PHE A 223 5.60 -22.11 -6.87
C PHE A 223 4.97 -21.87 -8.24
N GLY A 224 4.99 -20.65 -8.77
CA GLY A 224 4.44 -20.31 -10.08
C GLY A 224 3.04 -19.69 -10.04
N VAL A 225 2.58 -19.27 -8.85
CA VAL A 225 1.30 -18.58 -8.65
C VAL A 225 1.52 -17.07 -8.68
N HIS A 226 0.63 -16.35 -9.36
CA HIS A 226 0.69 -14.90 -9.51
C HIS A 226 -0.30 -14.19 -8.57
N ASP A 227 -0.05 -12.91 -8.35
CA ASP A 227 -1.00 -11.95 -7.75
C ASP A 227 -1.47 -12.35 -6.34
N LEU A 228 -0.67 -13.11 -5.59
CA LEU A 228 -0.94 -13.43 -4.17
C LEU A 228 -0.61 -12.26 -3.23
N MET A 229 -0.10 -11.15 -3.77
CA MET A 229 0.17 -9.92 -3.05
C MET A 229 -0.32 -8.75 -3.90
N GLY A 230 -1.26 -7.98 -3.39
CA GLY A 230 -1.88 -6.88 -4.11
C GLY A 230 -2.96 -7.35 -5.10
N ASN A 231 -3.22 -6.54 -6.12
CA ASN A 231 -4.31 -6.68 -7.08
C ASN A 231 -5.69 -6.75 -6.39
N ALA A 232 -6.33 -7.91 -6.26
CA ALA A 232 -7.55 -8.06 -5.47
C ALA A 232 -7.27 -8.80 -4.15
N MET A 233 -7.92 -8.34 -3.09
CA MET A 233 -7.97 -9.08 -1.83
C MET A 233 -8.78 -10.35 -2.01
N GLU A 234 -8.34 -11.46 -1.43
CA GLU A 234 -8.94 -12.77 -1.72
C GLU A 234 -9.75 -13.31 -0.55
N TYR A 235 -11.03 -13.61 -0.81
CA TYR A 235 -11.85 -14.43 0.08
C TYR A 235 -11.29 -15.84 0.19
N LEU A 236 -11.26 -16.35 1.42
CA LEU A 236 -10.88 -17.71 1.73
C LEU A 236 -12.06 -18.52 2.29
N ALA A 237 -11.84 -19.82 2.44
CA ALA A 237 -12.86 -20.73 2.95
C ALA A 237 -13.06 -20.62 4.49
N ASP A 238 -12.04 -20.13 5.19
CA ASP A 238 -12.01 -20.07 6.65
C ASP A 238 -12.94 -19.01 7.23
N CYS A 239 -13.62 -19.40 8.32
CA CYS A 239 -14.17 -18.43 9.26
C CYS A 239 -13.04 -17.70 9.98
N TYR A 240 -13.20 -16.39 10.13
CA TYR A 240 -12.19 -15.60 10.80
C TYR A 240 -12.19 -15.85 12.32
N VAL A 241 -10.98 -15.94 12.88
CA VAL A 241 -10.72 -16.00 14.32
C VAL A 241 -9.58 -15.06 14.66
N ASP A 242 -9.65 -14.39 15.82
CA ASP A 242 -8.64 -13.42 16.27
C ASP A 242 -7.31 -14.04 16.69
N SER A 243 -7.17 -15.38 16.66
CA SER A 243 -5.93 -16.05 16.99
C SER A 243 -5.86 -17.44 16.37
N TYR A 244 -4.64 -17.88 16.05
CA TYR A 244 -4.37 -19.23 15.56
C TYR A 244 -4.29 -20.30 16.64
N LYS A 245 -4.52 -19.96 17.92
CA LYS A 245 -4.32 -20.87 19.07
C LYS A 245 -5.01 -22.23 18.90
N ASP A 246 -6.25 -22.22 18.41
CA ASP A 246 -7.10 -23.40 18.28
C ASP A 246 -7.42 -23.75 16.81
N ALA A 247 -6.75 -23.10 15.86
CA ALA A 247 -6.96 -23.36 14.44
C ALA A 247 -6.36 -24.74 14.01
N PRO A 248 -6.85 -25.39 12.94
CA PRO A 248 -6.34 -26.68 12.46
C PRO A 248 -4.91 -26.62 11.91
N VAL A 249 -4.10 -27.65 12.17
CA VAL A 249 -2.68 -27.71 11.77
C VAL A 249 -2.42 -28.68 10.61
N ASP A 250 -3.46 -29.20 9.98
CA ASP A 250 -3.41 -30.17 8.87
C ASP A 250 -3.81 -29.53 7.52
N GLY A 251 -3.85 -28.20 7.47
CA GLY A 251 -4.24 -27.45 6.28
C GLY A 251 -5.75 -27.31 6.07
N SER A 252 -6.58 -27.94 6.90
CA SER A 252 -8.03 -27.77 6.83
C SER A 252 -8.48 -26.38 7.28
N GLN A 253 -9.62 -25.95 6.75
CA GLN A 253 -10.23 -24.65 7.06
C GLN A 253 -10.77 -24.62 8.50
N VAL A 254 -10.77 -23.43 9.10
CA VAL A 254 -11.52 -23.14 10.32
C VAL A 254 -13.02 -23.07 10.01
N ILE A 255 -13.82 -23.91 10.67
CA ILE A 255 -15.29 -23.93 10.54
C ILE A 255 -15.91 -23.51 11.87
N ILE A 256 -16.82 -22.54 11.82
CA ILE A 256 -17.59 -22.07 12.97
C ILE A 256 -19.08 -22.10 12.60
N ASP A 257 -19.91 -22.60 13.50
CA ASP A 257 -21.37 -22.53 13.36
C ASP A 257 -21.81 -21.06 13.31
N ALA A 258 -22.61 -20.69 12.31
CA ALA A 258 -23.07 -19.31 12.08
C ALA A 258 -21.94 -18.28 11.87
N CYS A 259 -20.94 -18.66 11.07
CA CYS A 259 -19.89 -17.79 10.57
C CYS A 259 -20.42 -16.50 9.93
N ASP A 260 -20.03 -15.34 10.48
CA ASP A 260 -20.46 -14.02 10.00
C ASP A 260 -19.34 -13.21 9.34
N SER A 261 -18.10 -13.72 9.40
CA SER A 261 -16.89 -13.08 8.90
C SER A 261 -15.93 -14.12 8.33
N PHE A 262 -15.45 -13.90 7.12
CA PHE A 262 -14.51 -14.79 6.42
C PHE A 262 -13.12 -14.19 6.36
N VAL A 263 -12.09 -15.04 6.39
CA VAL A 263 -10.71 -14.60 6.25
C VAL A 263 -10.48 -14.02 4.85
N ALA A 264 -9.76 -12.91 4.81
CA ALA A 264 -9.30 -12.26 3.59
C ALA A 264 -7.78 -12.03 3.61
N ARG A 265 -7.11 -12.25 2.47
CA ARG A 265 -5.65 -12.22 2.34
C ARG A 265 -5.17 -11.46 1.10
N GLY A 266 -3.87 -11.16 1.06
CA GLY A 266 -3.17 -10.63 -0.12
C GLY A 266 -3.05 -9.10 -0.17
N GLY A 267 -3.94 -8.37 0.50
CA GLY A 267 -4.06 -6.93 0.27
C GLY A 267 -4.68 -6.65 -1.11
N SER A 268 -4.63 -5.42 -1.57
CA SER A 268 -5.15 -5.03 -2.89
C SER A 268 -4.26 -3.95 -3.50
N TRP A 269 -4.55 -3.58 -4.75
CA TRP A 269 -3.92 -2.43 -5.44
C TRP A 269 -4.04 -1.10 -4.67
N HIS A 270 -4.96 -1.00 -3.71
CA HIS A 270 -5.18 0.23 -2.93
C HIS A 270 -4.20 0.38 -1.75
N TRP A 271 -3.53 -0.68 -1.31
CA TRP A 271 -2.71 -0.71 -0.09
C TRP A 271 -1.26 -1.08 -0.35
N PHE A 272 -0.37 -0.76 0.61
CA PHE A 272 1.02 -1.23 0.59
C PHE A 272 1.04 -2.76 0.45
N PRO A 273 2.11 -3.35 -0.08
CA PRO A 273 2.31 -4.79 -0.05
C PRO A 273 2.11 -5.37 1.34
N TRP A 274 1.12 -6.24 1.47
CA TRP A 274 0.87 -6.99 2.70
C TRP A 274 1.93 -8.05 2.92
N HIS A 275 2.30 -8.25 4.18
CA HIS A 275 3.27 -9.27 4.55
C HIS A 275 2.67 -10.68 4.41
N SER A 276 3.52 -11.71 4.34
CA SER A 276 3.05 -13.09 4.16
C SER A 276 2.14 -13.59 5.28
N SER A 277 2.27 -13.09 6.50
CA SER A 277 1.42 -13.44 7.64
C SER A 277 0.23 -12.50 7.85
N GLU A 278 0.09 -11.47 7.02
CA GLU A 278 -0.94 -10.44 7.22
C GLU A 278 -2.31 -10.96 6.79
N ARG A 279 -3.31 -10.69 7.63
CA ARG A 279 -4.64 -11.25 7.49
C ARG A 279 -5.68 -10.27 7.99
N SER A 280 -6.82 -10.28 7.30
CA SER A 280 -7.99 -9.51 7.65
C SER A 280 -9.23 -10.39 7.56
N TYR A 281 -10.39 -9.78 7.75
CA TYR A 281 -11.67 -10.41 7.57
C TYR A 281 -12.62 -9.50 6.81
N ILE A 282 -13.61 -10.12 6.20
CA ILE A 282 -14.72 -9.45 5.53
C ILE A 282 -16.00 -10.03 6.10
N THR A 283 -16.91 -9.16 6.55
CA THR A 283 -18.22 -9.55 7.07
C THR A 283 -19.18 -9.91 5.93
N ASN A 284 -20.15 -10.77 6.21
CA ASN A 284 -21.12 -11.26 5.20
C ASN A 284 -21.92 -10.14 4.50
N ASP A 285 -22.08 -8.99 5.16
CA ASP A 285 -22.83 -7.84 4.67
C ASP A 285 -21.97 -6.82 3.90
N PHE A 286 -20.64 -7.01 3.88
CA PHE A 286 -19.74 -6.14 3.13
C PHE A 286 -19.55 -6.64 1.70
N LEU A 287 -19.67 -5.72 0.75
CA LEU A 287 -19.41 -5.94 -0.66
C LEU A 287 -18.54 -4.79 -1.15
N GLY A 288 -17.27 -5.05 -1.45
CA GLY A 288 -16.37 -4.03 -1.98
C GLY A 288 -15.88 -4.35 -3.39
N ALA A 289 -15.33 -3.34 -4.04
CA ALA A 289 -14.82 -3.40 -5.40
C ALA A 289 -13.34 -3.80 -5.49
N ILE A 290 -12.77 -4.36 -4.42
CA ILE A 290 -11.38 -4.81 -4.37
C ILE A 290 -11.23 -6.23 -3.80
N GLU A 291 -12.32 -6.87 -3.42
CA GLU A 291 -12.39 -8.22 -2.89
C GLU A 291 -12.84 -9.19 -3.99
N GLY A 292 -11.94 -10.09 -4.37
CA GLY A 292 -12.15 -11.18 -5.31
C GLY A 292 -11.82 -12.53 -4.67
N PHE A 293 -11.43 -13.51 -5.48
CA PHE A 293 -11.06 -14.84 -5.01
C PHE A 293 -10.26 -15.62 -6.04
N ARG A 294 -9.65 -16.72 -5.60
CA ARG A 294 -9.09 -17.76 -6.48
C ARG A 294 -9.56 -19.15 -6.03
N LEU A 295 -9.33 -20.13 -6.89
CA LEU A 295 -9.70 -21.52 -6.62
C LEU A 295 -8.50 -22.36 -6.20
N VAL A 296 -8.81 -23.43 -5.48
CA VAL A 296 -7.96 -24.62 -5.39
C VAL A 296 -8.69 -25.82 -5.96
N LEU A 297 -7.92 -26.80 -6.40
CA LEU A 297 -8.38 -28.09 -6.86
C LEU A 297 -7.74 -29.18 -6.01
N ASP A 298 -8.60 -30.00 -5.40
CA ASP A 298 -8.15 -31.15 -4.61
C ASP A 298 -7.56 -32.25 -5.49
N THR A 299 -6.45 -32.82 -5.01
CA THR A 299 -5.75 -33.93 -5.68
C THR A 299 -5.65 -35.16 -4.79
N GLU A 300 -6.46 -35.23 -3.72
CA GLU A 300 -6.40 -36.26 -2.69
C GLU A 300 -4.99 -36.42 -2.09
N GLY A 301 -4.26 -35.30 -1.94
CA GLY A 301 -2.90 -35.28 -1.41
C GLY A 301 -1.83 -35.77 -2.39
N LYS A 302 -2.16 -36.00 -3.66
CA LYS A 302 -1.21 -36.42 -4.70
C LYS A 302 -0.64 -35.21 -5.43
N GLU A 303 0.67 -35.17 -5.60
CA GLU A 303 1.29 -34.16 -6.45
C GLU A 303 1.00 -34.49 -7.93
N LEU A 304 0.17 -33.66 -8.57
CA LEU A 304 -0.25 -33.83 -9.96
C LEU A 304 0.32 -32.71 -10.83
N PRO A 305 0.67 -32.97 -12.09
CA PRO A 305 1.17 -31.93 -13.00
C PRO A 305 0.22 -30.73 -13.12
N SER A 306 0.79 -29.52 -13.15
CA SER A 306 0.05 -28.27 -13.39
C SER A 306 -0.85 -28.36 -14.63
N GLN A 307 -2.04 -27.79 -14.54
CA GLN A 307 -3.01 -27.78 -15.62
C GLN A 307 -2.85 -26.52 -16.46
N LYS A 308 -2.89 -26.68 -17.78
CA LYS A 308 -2.75 -25.55 -18.71
C LYS A 308 -3.99 -24.66 -18.79
N GLY A 309 -5.14 -25.13 -18.29
CA GLY A 309 -6.43 -24.46 -18.45
C GLY A 309 -6.97 -24.51 -19.89
N ASP A 310 -8.08 -23.81 -20.13
CA ASP A 310 -8.67 -23.65 -21.45
C ASP A 310 -7.70 -22.95 -22.41
N THR A 311 -7.46 -23.59 -23.56
CA THR A 311 -6.42 -23.16 -24.49
C THR A 311 -6.74 -21.81 -25.15
N GLU A 312 -8.00 -21.57 -25.48
CA GLU A 312 -8.41 -20.33 -26.15
C GLU A 312 -8.35 -19.15 -25.16
N PHE A 313 -8.83 -19.35 -23.94
CA PHE A 313 -8.73 -18.38 -22.85
C PHE A 313 -7.27 -18.00 -22.58
N VAL A 314 -6.38 -18.97 -22.36
CA VAL A 314 -4.97 -18.70 -22.05
C VAL A 314 -4.25 -17.98 -23.18
N GLN A 315 -4.54 -18.33 -24.44
CA GLN A 315 -3.98 -17.62 -25.60
C GLN A 315 -4.44 -16.17 -25.66
N LYS A 316 -5.74 -15.90 -25.47
CA LYS A 316 -6.29 -14.54 -25.49
C LYS A 316 -5.80 -13.71 -24.31
N LEU A 317 -5.73 -14.30 -23.11
CA LEU A 317 -5.14 -13.67 -21.92
C LEU A 317 -3.68 -13.29 -22.17
N THR A 318 -2.87 -14.20 -22.72
CA THR A 318 -1.46 -13.93 -23.04
C THR A 318 -1.31 -12.75 -24.00
N LEU A 319 -2.12 -12.72 -25.07
CA LEU A 319 -2.13 -11.60 -26.01
C LEU A 319 -2.57 -10.27 -25.37
N ALA A 320 -3.47 -10.32 -24.39
CA ALA A 320 -3.94 -9.15 -23.67
C ALA A 320 -2.84 -8.63 -22.72
N GLN A 321 -2.20 -9.53 -21.96
CA GLN A 321 -1.06 -9.21 -21.09
C GLN A 321 0.10 -8.60 -21.87
N ASP A 322 0.46 -9.15 -23.05
CA ASP A 322 1.53 -8.61 -23.90
C ASP A 322 1.24 -7.16 -24.34
N LYS A 323 -0.02 -6.85 -24.67
CA LYS A 323 -0.42 -5.48 -25.03
C LYS A 323 -0.30 -4.52 -23.85
N VAL A 324 -0.69 -4.96 -22.65
CA VAL A 324 -0.57 -4.16 -21.43
C VAL A 324 0.91 -3.91 -21.10
N LYS A 325 1.76 -4.94 -21.15
CA LYS A 325 3.21 -4.81 -20.94
C LYS A 325 3.88 -3.86 -21.94
N LEU A 326 3.44 -3.86 -23.21
CA LEU A 326 3.89 -2.90 -24.21
C LEU A 326 3.43 -1.45 -23.94
N LYS A 327 2.29 -1.26 -23.26
CA LYS A 327 1.83 0.04 -22.78
C LYS A 327 2.68 0.48 -21.59
N HIS A 328 2.88 -0.39 -20.60
CA HIS A 328 3.72 -0.12 -19.43
C HIS A 328 5.14 0.29 -19.81
N ALA A 329 5.75 -0.35 -20.80
CA ALA A 329 7.08 0.00 -21.27
C ALA A 329 7.22 1.44 -21.83
N LYS A 330 6.11 2.12 -22.10
CA LYS A 330 6.07 3.52 -22.55
C LYS A 330 5.79 4.50 -21.42
N ASN A 331 5.38 4.01 -20.25
CA ASN A 331 5.12 4.86 -19.10
C ASN A 331 6.45 5.47 -18.60
N PRO A 332 6.42 6.72 -18.12
CA PRO A 332 7.61 7.35 -17.58
C PRO A 332 8.06 6.64 -16.30
N ALA A 333 9.38 6.56 -16.09
CA ALA A 333 9.92 6.13 -14.81
C ALA A 333 9.63 7.18 -13.73
N TYR A 334 9.59 6.78 -12.45
CA TYR A 334 9.48 7.70 -11.31
C TYR A 334 10.81 7.73 -10.55
N PRO A 335 11.36 8.92 -10.23
CA PRO A 335 12.52 9.01 -9.35
C PRO A 335 12.19 8.55 -7.93
N ASN A 336 13.15 7.95 -7.23
CA ASN A 336 13.02 7.63 -5.81
C ASN A 336 12.94 8.93 -4.99
N LYS A 337 12.28 8.89 -3.84
CA LYS A 337 12.23 10.04 -2.93
C LYS A 337 13.65 10.37 -2.40
N PRO A 338 14.08 11.65 -2.38
CA PRO A 338 15.36 12.02 -1.80
C PRO A 338 15.47 11.60 -0.32
N GLN A 339 16.65 11.13 0.07
CA GLN A 339 16.91 10.59 1.41
C GLN A 339 17.89 11.45 2.18
N GLY A 340 17.82 11.39 3.51
CA GLY A 340 18.80 12.06 4.39
C GLY A 340 18.82 13.58 4.25
N LEU A 341 17.67 14.20 3.99
CA LEU A 341 17.55 15.65 4.05
C LEU A 341 17.88 16.14 5.46
N GLU A 342 18.74 17.15 5.56
CA GLU A 342 19.15 17.76 6.82
C GLU A 342 19.33 19.27 6.69
N VAL A 343 19.24 19.96 7.85
CA VAL A 343 19.57 21.38 7.99
C VAL A 343 21.02 21.49 8.45
N VAL A 344 21.91 21.90 7.55
CA VAL A 344 23.34 22.07 7.83
C VAL A 344 23.60 23.35 8.63
N GLU A 345 22.83 24.41 8.35
CA GLU A 345 22.94 25.70 9.04
C GLU A 345 21.61 26.43 9.02
N ALA A 346 21.15 26.98 10.15
CA ALA A 346 20.04 27.91 10.19
C ALA A 346 20.42 29.24 10.85
N LYS A 347 20.27 30.32 10.10
CA LYS A 347 20.45 31.72 10.52
C LYS A 347 19.26 32.54 10.05
N ARG A 348 19.01 33.69 10.68
CA ARG A 348 17.95 34.63 10.26
C ARG A 348 18.04 35.04 8.79
N SER A 349 19.24 35.12 8.24
CA SER A 349 19.47 35.53 6.86
C SER A 349 19.58 34.37 5.87
N LYS A 350 19.73 33.12 6.34
CA LYS A 350 19.86 31.96 5.47
C LYS A 350 19.64 30.62 6.17
N VAL A 351 19.10 29.66 5.44
CA VAL A 351 19.07 28.23 5.84
C VAL A 351 19.79 27.42 4.76
N THR A 352 20.75 26.59 5.16
CA THR A 352 21.50 25.69 4.28
C THR A 352 21.02 24.27 4.49
N LEU A 353 20.66 23.60 3.41
CA LEU A 353 20.17 22.23 3.37
C LEU A 353 21.14 21.32 2.61
N SER A 354 21.18 20.05 2.97
CA SER A 354 21.83 19.00 2.18
C SER A 354 21.04 17.70 2.25
N TRP A 355 21.19 16.84 1.24
CA TRP A 355 20.60 15.51 1.18
C TRP A 355 21.49 14.54 0.40
N GLN A 356 21.17 13.25 0.45
CA GLN A 356 21.85 12.23 -0.32
C GLN A 356 21.40 12.27 -1.78
N GLY A 357 22.34 12.19 -2.71
CA GLY A 357 22.03 12.17 -4.14
C GLY A 357 21.36 10.87 -4.58
N ASN A 358 20.31 11.00 -5.38
CA ASN A 358 19.73 9.93 -6.16
C ASN A 358 20.73 9.39 -7.21
N SER A 359 20.62 8.10 -7.51
CA SER A 359 21.55 7.36 -8.40
C SER A 359 20.97 7.07 -9.79
N GLU A 360 19.69 7.39 -9.99
CA GLU A 360 18.94 7.12 -11.19
C GLU A 360 19.50 7.90 -12.39
N VAL A 361 19.81 7.19 -13.47
CA VAL A 361 20.43 7.77 -14.68
C VAL A 361 19.53 8.77 -15.41
N PHE A 362 18.22 8.72 -15.16
CA PHE A 362 17.22 9.59 -15.78
C PHE A 362 16.93 10.86 -14.97
N LEU A 363 17.63 11.09 -13.85
CA LEU A 363 17.40 12.25 -13.00
C LEU A 363 17.75 13.57 -13.72
N SER A 364 16.84 14.54 -13.70
CA SER A 364 17.04 15.87 -14.26
C SER A 364 17.39 16.92 -13.21
N GLY A 365 17.02 16.68 -11.94
CA GLY A 365 17.38 17.53 -10.81
C GLY A 365 16.42 17.38 -9.62
N TYR A 366 16.37 18.41 -8.77
CA TYR A 366 15.57 18.49 -7.57
C TYR A 366 14.81 19.82 -7.49
N THR A 367 13.68 19.81 -6.80
CA THR A 367 12.99 21.03 -6.35
C THR A 367 12.90 21.04 -4.83
N VAL A 368 13.30 22.15 -4.23
CA VAL A 368 13.24 22.37 -2.79
C VAL A 368 11.97 23.14 -2.47
N TYR A 369 11.22 22.61 -1.50
CA TYR A 369 10.02 23.25 -0.99
C TYR A 369 10.24 23.74 0.42
N ARG A 370 9.61 24.88 0.72
CA ARG A 370 9.45 25.42 2.05
C ARG A 370 7.98 25.48 2.40
N GLN A 371 7.64 25.00 3.57
CA GLN A 371 6.32 25.05 4.16
C GLN A 371 6.37 25.88 5.43
N ASP A 372 5.41 26.78 5.55
CA ASP A 372 5.16 27.53 6.78
C ASP A 372 4.33 26.65 7.72
N PRO A 373 4.88 26.21 8.87
CA PRO A 373 4.15 25.36 9.81
C PRO A 373 2.92 26.04 10.43
N LEU A 374 2.89 27.38 10.46
CA LEU A 374 1.77 28.14 11.06
C LEU A 374 0.57 28.23 10.12
N THR A 375 0.81 28.41 8.83
CA THR A 375 -0.26 28.56 7.82
C THR A 375 -0.48 27.31 7.00
N ASN A 376 0.35 26.29 7.19
CA ASN A 376 0.44 25.08 6.38
C ASN A 376 0.74 25.33 4.88
N LYS A 377 1.13 26.55 4.51
CA LYS A 377 1.35 26.94 3.12
C LYS A 377 2.71 26.43 2.64
N LYS A 378 2.71 25.53 1.67
CA LYS A 378 3.91 24.98 1.00
C LYS A 378 4.18 25.72 -0.32
N MET A 379 5.44 26.05 -0.58
CA MET A 379 5.88 26.69 -1.83
C MET A 379 7.24 26.15 -2.29
N ALA A 380 7.42 26.02 -3.60
CA ALA A 380 8.73 25.78 -4.19
C ALA A 380 9.58 27.04 -4.03
N ILE A 381 10.80 26.89 -3.50
CA ILE A 381 11.74 28.00 -3.28
C ILE A 381 13.00 27.89 -4.14
N SER A 382 13.13 26.81 -4.91
CA SER A 382 14.15 26.65 -5.93
C SER A 382 13.51 26.49 -7.31
N THR A 383 14.25 26.84 -8.36
CA THR A 383 14.05 26.19 -9.67
C THR A 383 14.57 24.76 -9.60
N VAL A 384 14.52 24.03 -10.72
CA VAL A 384 15.20 22.74 -10.82
C VAL A 384 16.71 22.96 -10.62
N ILE A 385 17.28 22.28 -9.63
CA ILE A 385 18.72 22.30 -9.30
C ILE A 385 19.31 20.90 -9.46
N LYS A 386 20.60 20.80 -9.79
CA LYS A 386 21.29 19.50 -9.90
C LYS A 386 22.08 19.13 -8.64
N ASP A 387 22.42 20.14 -7.86
CA ASP A 387 23.17 19.97 -6.63
C ASP A 387 22.31 19.33 -5.53
N THR A 388 22.96 18.60 -4.62
CA THR A 388 22.34 17.97 -3.44
C THR A 388 22.44 18.86 -2.19
N HIS A 389 22.55 20.16 -2.42
CA HIS A 389 22.57 21.19 -1.39
C HIS A 389 21.83 22.42 -1.90
N PHE A 390 21.22 23.17 -0.97
CA PHE A 390 20.48 24.38 -1.31
C PHE A 390 20.57 25.41 -0.19
N ILE A 391 20.64 26.69 -0.55
CA ILE A 391 20.65 27.81 0.39
C ILE A 391 19.38 28.63 0.19
N ASP A 392 18.48 28.57 1.15
CA ASP A 392 17.36 29.51 1.25
C ASP A 392 17.88 30.84 1.80
N THR A 393 18.04 31.85 0.94
CA THR A 393 18.54 33.19 1.33
C THR A 393 17.45 34.11 1.86
N SER A 394 16.20 33.67 1.87
CA SER A 394 15.05 34.46 2.31
C SER A 394 14.15 33.61 3.22
N PRO A 395 14.70 32.97 4.29
CA PRO A 395 13.94 32.06 5.14
C PRO A 395 12.81 32.80 5.86
N LEU A 396 11.84 32.05 6.39
CA LEU A 396 10.81 32.64 7.25
C LEU A 396 11.47 33.26 8.48
N ALA A 397 10.85 34.30 9.04
CA ALA A 397 11.29 34.90 10.30
C ALA A 397 11.20 33.90 11.47
N HIS A 398 10.32 32.89 11.31
CA HIS A 398 10.10 31.76 12.21
C HIS A 398 10.59 30.43 11.62
N ASN A 399 10.30 29.34 12.33
CA ASN A 399 10.61 27.98 11.88
C ASN A 399 9.99 27.72 10.51
N ALA A 400 10.76 27.12 9.61
CA ALA A 400 10.32 26.73 8.30
C ALA A 400 10.58 25.24 8.11
N ARG A 401 9.62 24.56 7.49
CA ARG A 401 9.73 23.15 7.15
C ARG A 401 10.21 23.00 5.72
N TYR A 402 11.22 22.16 5.51
CA TYR A 402 11.81 21.90 4.21
C TYR A 402 11.60 20.47 3.77
N SER A 403 11.36 20.29 2.48
CA SER A 403 11.28 18.98 1.84
C SER A 403 11.82 19.08 0.42
N VAL A 404 12.40 18.01 -0.11
CA VAL A 404 12.96 17.97 -1.46
C VAL A 404 12.26 16.89 -2.28
N VAL A 405 12.00 17.16 -3.55
CA VAL A 405 11.56 16.15 -4.54
C VAL A 405 12.63 15.99 -5.60
N ALA A 406 12.77 14.78 -6.13
CA ALA A 406 13.57 14.45 -7.31
C ALA A 406 12.71 14.53 -8.57
N LEU A 407 13.32 14.87 -9.71
CA LEU A 407 12.68 15.08 -10.99
C LEU A 407 13.41 14.33 -12.09
N ASN A 408 12.70 13.90 -13.13
CA ASN A 408 13.30 13.42 -14.39
C ASN A 408 12.91 14.27 -15.62
N GLY A 409 12.12 15.32 -15.41
CA GLY A 409 11.63 16.22 -16.45
C GLY A 409 10.19 15.94 -16.91
N THR A 410 9.65 14.75 -16.64
CA THR A 410 8.24 14.40 -16.93
C THR A 410 7.46 14.02 -15.67
N THR A 411 8.11 13.38 -14.70
CA THR A 411 7.54 12.97 -13.41
C THR A 411 8.41 13.47 -12.25
N GLN A 412 7.85 13.37 -11.04
CA GLN A 412 8.51 13.73 -9.78
C GLN A 412 8.36 12.59 -8.76
N SER A 413 9.28 12.55 -7.80
CA SER A 413 9.20 11.65 -6.63
C SER A 413 8.25 12.17 -5.55
N GLN A 414 8.10 11.40 -4.46
CA GLN A 414 7.62 11.93 -3.18
C GLN A 414 8.52 13.05 -2.68
N SER A 415 7.97 13.83 -1.77
CA SER A 415 8.80 14.62 -0.86
C SER A 415 9.66 13.71 0.00
N SER A 416 10.92 14.09 0.20
CA SER A 416 11.76 13.56 1.27
C SER A 416 11.06 13.66 2.62
N GLU A 417 11.56 12.92 3.60
CA GLU A 417 11.25 13.24 5.00
C GLU A 417 11.56 14.73 5.26
N ALA A 418 10.62 15.41 5.90
CA ALA A 418 10.70 16.85 6.09
C ALA A 418 11.59 17.20 7.27
N VAL A 419 12.34 18.31 7.16
CA VAL A 419 13.16 18.84 8.25
C VAL A 419 12.78 20.27 8.58
N ASP A 420 12.84 20.61 9.86
CA ASP A 420 12.51 21.94 10.33
C ASP A 420 13.80 22.73 10.58
N SER A 421 13.91 23.96 10.05
CA SER A 421 15.09 24.84 10.22
C SER A 421 15.43 25.10 11.68
N GLY A 422 14.45 24.93 12.55
CA GLY A 422 14.61 25.18 13.94
C GLY A 422 15.45 24.17 14.72
N SER A 423 15.54 22.94 14.22
CA SER A 423 16.25 21.86 14.91
C SER A 423 17.73 22.15 15.23
N SER A 424 18.34 23.22 14.71
CA SER A 424 19.75 23.59 14.94
C SER A 424 19.99 24.67 16.02
N MET A 425 18.99 25.28 16.66
CA MET A 425 19.22 26.30 17.70
C MET A 425 19.58 25.67 19.05
N VAL A 426 20.79 25.97 19.54
CA VAL A 426 21.30 25.42 20.81
C VAL A 426 20.92 26.31 21.99
N HIS A 427 20.03 25.83 22.87
CA HIS A 427 19.59 26.51 24.10
C HIS A 427 20.54 26.23 25.25
N THR A 428 21.24 27.25 25.74
CA THR A 428 22.12 27.08 26.91
C THR A 428 21.29 27.07 28.19
N LEU A 429 21.31 25.94 28.91
CA LEU A 429 20.58 25.76 30.16
C LEU A 429 21.33 26.40 31.34
N PRO A 430 20.63 26.91 32.38
CA PRO A 430 19.17 26.90 32.55
C PRO A 430 18.48 28.02 31.75
N ILE A 431 17.33 27.71 31.18
CA ILE A 431 16.53 28.68 30.41
C ILE A 431 15.09 28.18 30.28
N LYS A 432 14.16 29.14 30.17
CA LYS A 432 12.82 28.86 29.67
C LYS A 432 12.83 28.85 28.15
N ILE A 433 12.69 27.66 27.59
CA ILE A 433 12.48 27.42 26.17
C ILE A 433 10.98 27.61 25.91
N GLN A 434 10.61 28.81 25.48
CA GLN A 434 9.26 29.00 24.93
C GLN A 434 9.14 28.18 23.64
N GLY A 435 7.95 27.67 23.32
CA GLY A 435 7.66 27.04 22.03
C GLY A 435 7.92 27.98 20.85
N GLU A 436 8.03 29.28 21.13
CA GLU A 436 8.51 30.36 20.26
C GLU A 436 10.03 30.40 20.05
N ALA A 437 10.82 29.40 20.46
CA ALA A 437 12.26 29.28 20.24
C ALA A 437 12.71 29.31 18.75
N PHE A 438 11.80 29.59 17.82
CA PHE A 438 12.11 29.94 16.43
C PHE A 438 11.78 31.35 15.99
N ASN A 439 11.30 32.24 16.84
CA ASN A 439 11.02 33.60 16.43
C ASN A 439 11.89 34.59 17.19
N PHE A 440 12.59 35.45 16.45
CA PHE A 440 13.49 36.41 17.07
C PHE A 440 13.49 37.72 16.27
N ALA A 441 12.71 38.72 16.71
CA ALA A 441 13.16 40.10 16.97
C ALA A 441 12.02 41.07 17.33
N HIS A 442 12.44 42.12 18.02
CA HIS A 442 11.72 43.14 18.78
C HIS A 442 10.60 43.89 18.03
N GLY A 443 9.40 43.97 18.64
CA GLY A 443 8.37 44.94 18.27
C GLY A 443 7.19 44.45 17.41
N ALA A 444 6.93 43.14 17.27
CA ALA A 444 5.81 42.64 16.47
C ALA A 444 4.92 41.64 17.23
N ASP A 445 3.63 42.00 17.20
CA ASP A 445 2.43 41.35 17.71
C ASP A 445 1.98 40.20 16.78
N VAL A 446 1.31 39.17 17.29
CA VAL A 446 0.93 37.97 16.52
C VAL A 446 -0.52 37.57 16.82
N ARG A 447 -1.26 37.12 15.79
CA ARG A 447 -2.69 36.74 15.82
C ARG A 447 -2.96 35.60 14.81
N ASP A 448 -3.87 34.63 14.96
CA ASP A 448 -4.86 34.29 16.00
C ASP A 448 -5.12 32.76 15.96
N SER A 449 -5.44 32.17 17.12
CA SER A 449 -6.21 30.92 17.24
C SER A 449 -7.57 31.29 17.83
N THR A 450 -8.67 30.92 17.18
CA THR A 450 -10.03 31.43 17.46
C THR A 450 -10.76 30.73 18.61
N MET A 451 -10.05 30.03 19.50
CA MET A 451 -10.64 29.45 20.68
C MET A 451 -9.78 29.75 21.90
N GLU A 452 -10.32 30.59 22.78
CA GLU A 452 -9.86 30.99 24.12
C GLU A 452 -9.00 32.28 24.19
N PRO A 453 -9.39 33.28 25.03
CA PRO A 453 -8.61 34.50 25.24
C PRO A 453 -7.49 34.28 26.27
N ASP A 454 -6.25 34.41 25.80
CA ASP A 454 -5.11 35.14 26.41
C ASP A 454 -3.80 34.56 25.84
N ASN A 455 -3.46 35.02 24.61
CA ASN A 455 -2.11 35.06 24.03
C ASN A 455 -1.27 33.76 24.01
N ASP A 456 -1.88 32.59 23.79
CA ASP A 456 -1.15 31.33 23.59
C ASP A 456 -0.93 31.03 22.09
N LYS A 457 0.34 30.91 21.66
CA LYS A 457 0.71 30.47 20.31
C LYS A 457 1.25 29.05 20.33
N ILE A 458 0.90 28.31 19.29
CA ILE A 458 0.99 26.85 19.20
C ILE A 458 2.28 26.44 18.48
N PHE A 459 2.94 25.37 18.94
CA PHE A 459 3.85 24.57 18.13
C PHE A 459 3.10 23.31 17.67
N SER A 460 2.85 23.17 16.37
CA SER A 460 2.67 21.84 15.79
C SER A 460 4.04 21.37 15.32
N SER A 461 4.61 20.41 16.05
CA SER A 461 5.50 19.49 15.40
C SER A 461 4.61 18.66 14.49
N LEU A 462 4.64 18.92 13.20
CA LEU A 462 3.96 18.08 12.20
C LEU A 462 4.79 16.79 12.02
N GLY A 463 4.93 16.05 13.11
CA GLY A 463 5.58 14.75 13.27
C GLY A 463 4.89 14.05 14.44
N ASP A 464 3.56 14.04 14.38
CA ASP A 464 2.49 13.31 15.09
C ASP A 464 2.66 12.88 16.56
N LYS A 465 3.64 13.36 17.32
CA LYS A 465 3.69 13.28 18.79
C LYS A 465 4.94 13.90 19.44
N LYS A 466 5.97 14.32 18.70
CA LYS A 466 7.29 14.67 19.31
C LYS A 466 7.72 16.11 19.06
N ALA A 467 8.38 16.75 20.03
CA ALA A 467 9.08 18.03 19.87
C ALA A 467 10.53 17.89 20.37
N SER A 468 11.52 18.29 19.55
CA SER A 468 12.95 18.11 19.84
C SER A 468 13.71 19.44 19.91
N TYR A 469 14.62 19.56 20.89
CA TYR A 469 15.38 20.77 21.19
C TYR A 469 16.87 20.45 21.33
N GLN A 470 17.75 21.24 20.70
CA GLN A 470 19.18 21.19 20.99
C GLN A 470 19.45 22.00 22.27
N ILE A 471 20.01 21.36 23.30
CA ILE A 471 20.34 21.99 24.57
C ILE A 471 21.85 21.92 24.84
N ARG A 472 22.42 22.99 25.41
CA ARG A 472 23.79 23.01 25.92
C ARG A 472 23.75 23.06 27.44
N VAL A 473 24.28 22.02 28.06
CA VAL A 473 24.44 21.89 29.51
C VAL A 473 25.86 22.31 29.85
N ALA A 474 26.01 23.51 30.42
CA ALA A 474 27.34 24.06 30.76
C ALA A 474 28.03 23.28 31.89
N ARG A 475 27.25 22.76 32.85
CA ARG A 475 27.70 21.92 33.96
C ARG A 475 26.67 20.81 34.17
N GLY A 476 27.12 19.56 34.16
CA GLY A 476 26.23 18.42 34.37
C GLY A 476 25.68 18.40 35.80
N GLY A 477 24.47 17.89 35.96
CA GLY A 477 23.79 17.84 37.26
C GLY A 477 22.28 17.65 37.14
N LYS A 478 21.58 17.89 38.25
CA LYS A 478 20.12 17.81 38.32
C LYS A 478 19.49 19.13 37.88
N PHE A 479 18.39 19.00 37.15
CA PHE A 479 17.56 20.10 36.70
C PHE A 479 16.11 19.81 37.06
N GLN A 480 15.38 20.87 37.38
CA GLN A 480 13.93 20.86 37.46
C GLN A 480 13.36 21.38 36.14
N LEU A 481 12.49 20.61 35.52
CA LEU A 481 11.77 20.96 34.31
C LEU A 481 10.29 21.13 34.62
N ASP A 482 9.75 22.28 34.25
CA ASP A 482 8.31 22.52 34.17
C ASP A 482 7.91 22.55 32.68
N ALA A 483 6.80 21.91 32.30
CA ALA A 483 6.35 21.82 30.92
C ALA A 483 4.88 22.22 30.78
N ARG A 484 4.57 23.07 29.79
CA ARG A 484 3.19 23.33 29.38
C ARG A 484 2.89 22.60 28.07
N VAL A 485 1.95 21.66 28.09
CA VAL A 485 1.64 20.74 26.99
C VAL A 485 0.14 20.63 26.75
N PHE A 486 -0.28 20.23 25.56
CA PHE A 486 -1.70 20.03 25.22
C PHE A 486 -2.16 18.63 25.62
N HIS A 487 -3.30 18.55 26.29
CA HIS A 487 -3.97 17.32 26.71
C HIS A 487 -5.22 17.08 25.86
N SER A 488 -5.39 15.86 25.34
CA SER A 488 -6.46 15.52 24.40
C SER A 488 -7.84 15.32 25.05
N GLY A 489 -7.90 15.10 26.37
CA GLY A 489 -9.12 14.79 27.12
C GLY A 489 -9.24 13.34 27.60
N GLU A 490 -8.35 12.45 27.15
CA GLU A 490 -8.23 11.07 27.65
C GLU A 490 -6.97 10.91 28.50
N ALA A 491 -6.88 9.89 29.35
CA ALA A 491 -5.68 9.65 30.15
C ALA A 491 -4.47 9.47 29.23
N GLN A 492 -3.48 10.35 29.35
CA GLN A 492 -2.33 10.42 28.44
C GLN A 492 -1.05 10.60 29.25
N LYS A 493 0.09 10.14 28.74
CA LYS A 493 1.41 10.57 29.21
C LYS A 493 2.21 11.23 28.11
N PHE A 494 3.26 11.93 28.50
CA PHE A 494 4.35 12.26 27.61
C PHE A 494 5.66 11.82 28.23
N GLU A 495 6.68 11.67 27.40
CA GLU A 495 8.00 11.19 27.76
C GLU A 495 9.04 12.25 27.45
N LEU A 496 10.06 12.36 28.30
CA LEU A 496 11.25 13.17 28.08
C LEU A 496 12.40 12.25 27.75
N TRP A 497 13.13 12.54 26.68
CA TRP A 497 14.26 11.76 26.20
C TRP A 497 15.49 12.64 25.97
N LEU A 498 16.67 12.11 26.24
CA LEU A 498 17.96 12.69 25.87
C LEU A 498 18.66 11.75 24.90
N GLY A 499 18.62 12.04 23.61
CA GLY A 499 18.92 11.04 22.58
C GLY A 499 18.02 9.82 22.76
N ASP A 500 18.61 8.64 22.94
CA ASP A 500 17.88 7.38 23.15
C ASP A 500 17.61 7.05 24.64
N GLN A 501 18.00 7.93 25.57
CA GLN A 501 17.80 7.72 27.00
C GLN A 501 16.50 8.38 27.49
N LYS A 502 15.57 7.58 28.00
CA LYS A 502 14.37 8.09 28.67
C LYS A 502 14.74 8.73 30.01
N LEU A 503 14.37 10.00 30.20
CA LEU A 503 14.60 10.78 31.42
C LEU A 503 13.40 10.72 32.38
N ALA A 504 12.18 10.87 31.86
CA ALA A 504 10.95 10.89 32.65
C ALA A 504 9.72 10.56 31.79
N ALA A 505 8.60 10.19 32.44
CA ALA A 505 7.31 9.97 31.78
C ALA A 505 6.13 10.55 32.59
N PRO A 506 5.96 11.89 32.61
CA PRO A 506 4.88 12.50 33.38
C PRO A 506 3.49 12.16 32.83
N LYS A 507 2.53 11.99 33.75
CA LYS A 507 1.12 11.76 33.41
C LYS A 507 0.40 13.09 33.21
N LEU A 508 -0.57 13.08 32.30
CA LEU A 508 -1.52 14.17 32.06
C LEU A 508 -2.91 13.69 32.46
N GLU A 509 -3.53 14.43 33.38
CA GLU A 509 -4.86 14.13 33.91
C GLU A 509 -5.77 15.38 33.78
N GLY A 510 -7.08 15.13 33.80
CA GLY A 510 -8.11 16.17 33.74
C GLY A 510 -8.71 16.37 32.35
N GLU A 511 -9.42 17.49 32.16
CA GLU A 511 -10.12 17.81 30.91
C GLU A 511 -9.18 18.26 29.79
N ARG A 512 -9.63 18.06 28.54
CA ARG A 512 -8.93 18.50 27.31
C ARG A 512 -8.50 19.96 27.41
N GLY A 513 -7.26 20.25 27.02
CA GLY A 513 -6.72 21.61 26.98
C GLY A 513 -5.25 21.71 27.41
N TRP A 514 -4.74 22.92 27.55
CA TRP A 514 -3.36 23.16 27.99
C TRP A 514 -3.16 22.83 29.47
N LYS A 515 -2.16 21.99 29.76
CA LYS A 515 -1.78 21.60 31.12
C LYS A 515 -0.35 22.03 31.40
N THR A 516 -0.10 22.45 32.65
CA THR A 516 1.27 22.69 33.13
C THR A 516 1.64 21.59 34.11
N VAL A 517 2.68 20.83 33.79
CA VAL A 517 3.29 19.82 34.65
C VAL A 517 4.54 20.42 35.25
N ASN A 518 4.58 20.54 36.57
CA ASN A 518 5.69 21.17 37.29
C ASN A 518 6.56 20.11 38.00
N ASN A 519 7.77 20.53 38.36
CA ASN A 519 8.69 19.79 39.23
C ASN A 519 9.16 18.45 38.66
N ILE A 520 9.34 18.34 37.34
CA ILE A 520 9.90 17.14 36.71
C ILE A 520 11.42 17.17 36.91
N VAL A 521 11.94 16.32 37.78
CA VAL A 521 13.38 16.26 38.05
C VAL A 521 14.06 15.36 37.02
N ILE A 522 15.03 15.92 36.30
CA ILE A 522 15.84 15.21 35.30
C ILE A 522 17.33 15.43 35.58
N GLU A 523 18.18 14.49 35.16
CA GLU A 523 19.63 14.60 35.27
C GLU A 523 20.23 14.74 33.88
N LEU A 524 21.03 15.79 33.66
CA LEU A 524 21.59 16.12 32.36
C LEU A 524 23.13 16.14 32.43
N PRO A 525 23.83 15.40 31.55
CA PRO A 525 25.28 15.45 31.46
C PRO A 525 25.76 16.74 30.80
N GLN A 526 26.98 17.18 31.13
CA GLN A 526 27.63 18.31 30.45
C GLN A 526 27.78 18.02 28.95
N GLY A 527 27.48 18.99 28.08
CA GLY A 527 27.60 18.83 26.63
C GLY A 527 26.46 19.46 25.85
N ILE A 528 26.41 19.19 24.54
CA ILE A 528 25.29 19.52 23.66
C ILE A 528 24.51 18.24 23.42
N HIS A 529 23.19 18.28 23.60
CA HIS A 529 22.31 17.12 23.53
C HIS A 529 20.98 17.46 22.85
N THR A 530 20.32 16.44 22.31
CA THR A 530 18.93 16.54 21.84
C THR A 530 17.98 16.14 22.96
N LEU A 531 17.19 17.09 23.46
CA LEU A 531 16.08 16.84 24.38
C LEU A 531 14.78 16.68 23.58
N THR A 532 14.11 15.54 23.68
CA THR A 532 12.86 15.26 22.98
C THR A 532 11.72 15.11 23.98
N VAL A 533 10.58 15.76 23.70
CA VAL A 533 9.30 15.59 24.40
C VAL A 533 8.36 14.83 23.49
N GLU A 534 7.93 13.64 23.88
CA GLU A 534 7.10 12.76 23.06
C GLU A 534 5.78 12.41 23.75
N GLY A 535 4.65 12.77 23.14
CA GLY A 535 3.33 12.35 23.59
C GLY A 535 3.03 10.88 23.25
N GLU A 536 2.17 10.27 24.04
CA GLU A 536 1.69 8.89 23.78
C GLU A 536 0.75 8.79 22.58
N GLN A 537 0.03 9.88 22.27
CA GLN A 537 -1.02 9.93 21.25
C GLN A 537 -0.70 10.98 20.17
N PRO A 538 -1.27 10.83 18.96
CA PRO A 538 -1.28 11.88 17.94
C PRO A 538 -1.82 13.21 18.44
N MET A 539 -1.42 14.32 17.82
CA MET A 539 -1.77 15.70 18.20
C MET A 539 -1.25 16.17 19.57
N PHE A 540 -0.08 15.68 20.00
CA PHE A 540 0.63 16.24 21.15
C PHE A 540 1.35 17.54 20.79
N ALA A 541 1.16 18.58 21.60
CA ALA A 541 1.78 19.89 21.40
C ALA A 541 2.46 20.39 22.68
N VAL A 542 3.60 21.06 22.53
CA VAL A 542 4.35 21.69 23.63
C VAL A 542 4.25 23.21 23.47
N ASN A 543 3.79 23.90 24.50
CA ASN A 543 3.77 25.36 24.56
C ASN A 543 5.10 25.91 25.08
N TRP A 544 5.63 25.42 26.21
CA TRP A 544 6.96 25.80 26.68
C TRP A 544 7.57 24.76 27.63
N LEU A 545 8.90 24.79 27.75
CA LEU A 545 9.70 24.08 28.75
C LEU A 545 10.49 25.09 29.58
N ASP A 546 10.41 25.02 30.89
CA ASP A 546 11.18 25.86 31.81
C ASP A 546 12.18 24.98 32.58
N VAL A 547 13.46 25.05 32.19
CA VAL A 547 14.51 24.18 32.73
C VAL A 547 15.39 24.98 33.68
N LYS A 548 15.31 24.64 34.97
CA LYS A 548 15.97 25.31 36.09
C LYS A 548 17.04 24.39 36.65
N ALA A 549 18.20 24.93 37.00
CA ALA A 549 19.17 24.19 37.80
C ALA A 549 18.68 24.10 39.25
N ILE A 550 18.89 22.95 39.91
CA ILE A 550 18.53 22.73 41.32
C ILE A 550 19.71 22.30 42.17
#